data_AF-A0A3D0LF68-F1
#
_entry.id   AF-A0A3D0LF68-F1
#
_cell.length_a   1.000
_cell.length_b   1.000
_cell.length_c   1.000
_cell.angle_alpha   90.00
_cell.angle_beta   90.00
_cell.angle_gamma   90.00
#
_symmetry.space_group_name_H-M   'P 1'
#
loop_
_entity.id
_entity.type
_entity.pdbx_description
1 polymer ?
#
loop_
_entity_poly.entity_id
_entity_poly.type
_entity_poly.pdbx_seq_one_letter_code
_entity_poly.pdbx_strand_id
1 'polypeptide(L)' 'MMITEKSELKQYAQDYRRVPVAKAVLSDAATPIEVMRRLKKVSRHCFILESVESQKYWG' A
#
# COMPACT_ATOMS: atom_id res chain seq x y z
N MET A 1 15.86 0.82 3.92
CA MET A 1 14.56 0.81 3.20
C MET A 1 14.24 -0.64 2.89
N MET A 2 13.15 -1.18 3.42
CA MET A 2 12.82 -2.61 3.30
C MET A 2 11.92 -2.83 2.08
N ILE A 3 12.34 -3.70 1.16
CA ILE A 3 11.58 -4.19 0.01
C ILE A 3 11.55 -5.72 0.10
N THR A 4 10.48 -6.36 -0.39
CA THR A 4 10.42 -7.83 -0.44
C THR A 4 11.53 -8.38 -1.32
N GLU A 5 12.29 -9.35 -0.80
CA GLU A 5 13.42 -9.95 -1.52
C GLU A 5 12.95 -10.99 -2.55
N LYS A 6 13.64 -11.03 -3.70
CA LYS A 6 13.27 -11.94 -4.79
C LYS A 6 13.35 -13.42 -4.39
N SER A 7 14.30 -13.78 -3.53
CA SER A 7 14.46 -15.13 -3.01
C SER A 7 13.24 -15.56 -2.20
N GLU A 8 12.75 -14.70 -1.32
CA GLU A 8 11.55 -14.94 -0.50
C GLU A 8 10.31 -15.10 -1.39
N LEU A 9 10.16 -14.25 -2.41
CA LEU A 9 9.04 -14.36 -3.37
C LEU A 9 9.01 -15.73 -4.07
N LYS A 10 10.19 -16.24 -4.48
CA LYS A 10 10.30 -17.57 -5.12
C LYS A 10 9.94 -18.71 -4.19
N GLN A 11 10.22 -18.56 -2.89
CA GLN A 11 9.84 -19.56 -1.90
C GLN A 11 8.32 -19.61 -1.74
N TYR A 12 7.67 -18.46 -1.52
CA TYR A 12 6.21 -18.40 -1.41
C TYR A 12 5.48 -18.78 -2.71
N ALA A 13 6.09 -18.55 -3.87
CA ALA A 13 5.47 -18.91 -5.15
C ALA A 13 5.32 -20.43 -5.38
N GLN A 14 5.96 -21.26 -4.55
CA GLN A 14 5.77 -22.71 -4.57
C GLN A 14 4.39 -23.10 -4.02
N ASP A 15 3.92 -22.39 -2.99
CA ASP A 15 2.67 -22.70 -2.28
C ASP A 15 1.50 -21.80 -2.69
N TYR A 16 1.78 -20.59 -3.19
CA TYR A 16 0.77 -19.58 -3.46
C TYR A 16 0.77 -19.12 -4.92
N ARG A 17 -0.44 -19.07 -5.51
CA ARG A 17 -0.65 -18.55 -6.86
C ARG A 17 -0.37 -17.05 -7.00
N ARG A 18 -0.47 -16.29 -5.91
CA ARG A 18 -0.27 -14.83 -5.88
C ARG A 18 0.57 -14.48 -4.67
N VAL A 19 1.70 -13.85 -4.90
CA VAL A 19 2.63 -13.42 -3.85
C VAL A 19 2.79 -11.90 -3.96
N PRO A 20 2.44 -11.11 -2.92
CA PRO A 20 2.56 -9.65 -2.98
C PRO A 20 4.02 -9.22 -2.88
N VAL A 21 4.36 -8.15 -3.61
CA VAL A 21 5.62 -7.43 -3.47
C VAL A 21 5.33 -6.14 -2.74
N ALA A 22 6.02 -5.88 -1.63
CA ALA A 22 5.80 -4.71 -0.80
C ALA A 22 7.10 -3.93 -0.60
N LYS A 23 6.95 -2.62 -0.33
CA LYS A 23 8.05 -1.73 0.02
C LYS A 23 7.55 -0.70 1.02
N ALA A 24 8.31 -0.49 2.09
CA ALA A 24 8.04 0.60 3.02
C ALA A 24 8.69 1.91 2.53
N VAL A 25 7.96 3.01 2.63
CA VAL A 25 8.41 4.38 2.32
C VAL A 25 8.11 5.27 3.52
N LEU A 26 8.91 6.32 3.73
CA LEU A 26 8.58 7.35 4.72
C LEU A 26 7.38 8.15 4.21
N SER A 27 6.34 8.28 5.02
CA SER A 27 5.06 8.89 4.62
C SER A 27 4.72 10.18 5.35
N ASP A 28 5.56 10.66 6.26
CA ASP A 28 5.32 11.84 7.10
C ASP A 28 5.09 13.14 6.29
N ALA A 29 5.47 13.13 5.02
CA ALA A 29 5.32 14.24 4.10
C ALA A 29 4.02 14.23 3.26
N ALA A 30 3.09 13.29 3.51
CA ALA A 30 1.82 13.22 2.75
C ALA A 30 0.66 12.59 3.53
N THR A 31 -0.49 13.23 3.45
CA THR A 31 -1.78 12.69 3.92
C THR A 31 -2.35 11.65 2.93
N PRO A 32 -3.27 10.76 3.36
CA PRO A 32 -3.92 9.79 2.48
C PRO A 32 -4.56 10.42 1.22
N ILE A 33 -5.20 11.58 1.36
CA ILE A 33 -5.80 12.32 0.26
C ILE A 33 -4.74 12.82 -0.73
N GLU A 34 -3.60 13.30 -0.25
CA GLU A 34 -2.50 13.74 -1.13
C GLU A 34 -1.87 12.59 -1.89
N VAL A 35 -1.70 11.42 -1.24
CA VAL A 35 -1.26 10.19 -1.90
C VAL A 35 -2.23 9.80 -3.01
N MET A 36 -3.53 9.80 -2.72
CA MET A 36 -4.55 9.50 -3.73
C MET A 36 -4.53 10.48 -4.91
N ARG A 37 -4.37 11.79 -4.66
CA ARG A 37 -4.25 12.80 -5.72
C ARG A 37 -3.04 12.52 -6.62
N ARG A 38 -1.92 12.07 -6.07
CA ARG A 38 -0.72 11.68 -6.83
C ARG A 38 -1.00 10.42 -7.66
N LEU A 39 -1.59 9.38 -7.07
CA LEU A 39 -1.90 8.12 -7.76
C LEU A 39 -2.91 8.30 -8.91
N LYS A 40 -3.93 9.15 -8.73
CA LYS A 40 -4.91 9.47 -9.77
C LYS A 40 -4.33 10.13 -11.02
N LYS A 41 -3.13 10.72 -10.94
CA LYS A 41 -2.41 11.23 -12.12
C LYS A 41 -1.80 10.12 -12.97
N VAL A 42 -1.61 8.92 -12.40
CA VAL A 42 -1.00 7.76 -13.06
C VAL A 42 -2.06 6.77 -13.51
N SER A 43 -3.10 6.54 -12.72
CA SER A 43 -4.16 5.57 -13.02
C SER A 43 -5.54 6.10 -12.64
N ARG A 44 -6.55 5.72 -13.44
CA ARG A 44 -7.96 5.97 -13.11
C ARG A 44 -8.54 4.94 -12.15
N HIS A 45 -7.86 3.80 -11.98
CA HIS A 45 -8.29 2.69 -11.11
C HIS A 45 -7.63 2.81 -9.73
N CYS A 46 -8.07 3.78 -8.95
CA CYS A 46 -7.58 4.04 -7.60
C CYS A 46 -8.75 4.33 -6.66
N PHE A 47 -8.70 3.78 -5.45
CA PHE A 47 -9.80 3.85 -4.47
C PHE A 47 -9.25 4.28 -3.11
N ILE A 48 -9.98 5.17 -2.42
CA ILE A 48 -9.77 5.45 -1.00
C ILE A 48 -10.83 4.65 -0.26
N LEU A 49 -10.41 3.93 0.78
CA LEU A 49 -11.30 3.25 1.72
C LEU A 49 -10.94 3.78 3.10
N GLU A 50 -11.77 4.68 3.64
CA GLU A 50 -11.63 5.18 5.01
C GLU A 50 -12.71 4.53 5.86
N SER A 51 -12.34 4.07 7.06
CA SER A 51 -13.29 3.64 8.09
C SER A 51 -13.41 4.74 9.13
N VAL A 52 -14.62 5.05 9.57
CA VAL A 52 -14.88 6.01 10.64
C VAL A 52 -15.77 5.34 11.68
N GLU A 53 -15.17 4.89 12.78
CA GLU A 53 -15.91 4.62 14.00
C GLU A 53 -16.17 5.92 14.77
N SER A 54 -17.08 5.91 15.74
CA SER A 54 -17.41 7.06 16.60
C SER A 54 -16.28 7.41 17.59
N GLN A 55 -15.03 7.44 17.12
CA GLN A 55 -13.84 7.84 17.84
C GLN A 55 -13.35 9.19 17.31
N LYS A 56 -12.71 9.97 18.18
CA LYS A 56 -12.20 11.32 17.87
C LYS A 56 -10.94 11.32 17.00
N TYR A 57 -10.46 10.15 16.57
CA TYR A 57 -9.21 9.98 15.84
C TYR A 57 -9.45 9.11 14.60
N TRP A 58 -8.67 9.36 13.55
CA TRP A 58 -8.71 8.64 12.28
C TRP A 58 -7.78 7.41 12.37
N GLY A 59 -8.27 6.23 11.98
CA GLY A 59 -7.52 4.97 12.00
C GLY A 59 -8.22 3.90 12.80
#